data_AF-A0A0D7E057-F1
#
_entry.id   AF-A0A0D7E057-F1
#
_cell.length_a   1.000
_cell.length_b   1.000
_cell.length_c   1.000
_cell.angle_alpha   90.00
_cell.angle_beta   90.00
_cell.angle_gamma   90.00
#
_symmetry.space_group_name_H-M   'P 1'
#
loop_
_entity.id
_entity.type
_entity.pdbx_description
1 polymer ?
#
loop_
_entity_poly.entity_id
_entity_poly.type
_entity_poly.pdbx_seq_one_letter_code
_entity_poly.pdbx_strand_id
1 'polypeptide(L)'
;ARDALMPAKAEILRRKLHLLWPKADTFAEFVWSGAFSTTVDGLPLIGQVPGHRHLFAAYGYGGNGITFSYMASAMIGQLIAGQRQAWFDHFAIDRTPVT
;
A
#
# COMPACT_ATOMS: atom_id res chain seq x y z
N ALA A 1 -10.36 -19.09 0.63
CA ALA A 1 -10.38 -18.42 1.96
C ALA A 1 -10.81 -16.95 1.84
N ARG A 2 -10.09 -16.09 1.11
CA ARG A 2 -10.41 -14.65 0.96
C ARG A 2 -11.80 -14.39 0.36
N ASP A 3 -12.10 -15.01 -0.78
CA ASP A 3 -13.37 -14.77 -1.49
C ASP A 3 -14.60 -15.22 -0.69
N ALA A 4 -14.43 -16.27 0.11
CA ALA A 4 -15.48 -16.77 1.01
C ALA A 4 -15.89 -15.74 2.08
N LEU A 5 -15.03 -14.77 2.41
CA LEU A 5 -15.33 -13.71 3.39
C LEU A 5 -16.05 -12.50 2.77
N MET A 6 -16.09 -12.38 1.44
CA MET A 6 -16.61 -11.19 0.76
C MET A 6 -18.09 -10.92 1.06
N PRO A 7 -19.01 -11.91 1.05
CA PRO A 7 -20.42 -11.64 1.32
C PRO A 7 -20.65 -11.04 2.70
N ALA A 8 -20.04 -11.63 3.74
CA ALA A 8 -20.16 -11.14 5.11
C ALA A 8 -19.55 -9.75 5.29
N LYS A 9 -18.40 -9.47 4.64
CA LYS A 9 -17.76 -8.14 4.69
C LYS A 9 -18.56 -7.07 3.95
N ALA A 10 -19.15 -7.40 2.80
CA ALA A 10 -20.04 -6.49 2.08
C ALA A 10 -21.23 -6.07 2.94
N GLU A 11 -21.86 -7.02 3.64
CA GLU A 11 -22.99 -6.71 4.51
C GLU A 11 -22.60 -5.79 5.68
N ILE A 12 -21.42 -6.00 6.26
CA ILE A 12 -20.87 -5.09 7.28
C ILE A 12 -20.69 -3.68 6.72
N LEU A 13 -20.16 -3.53 5.51
CA LEU A 13 -19.98 -2.22 4.87
C LEU A 13 -21.33 -1.54 4.56
N ARG A 14 -22.32 -2.30 4.07
CA ARG A 14 -23.68 -1.79 3.83
C ARG A 14 -24.33 -1.26 5.11
N ARG A 15 -24.27 -2.02 6.20
CA ARG A 15 -24.79 -1.58 7.50
C ARG A 15 -24.09 -0.33 8.01
N LYS A 16 -22.76 -0.27 7.90
CA LYS A 16 -21.99 0.92 8.28
C LYS A 16 -22.35 2.15 7.44
N LEU A 17 -22.51 1.97 6.13
CA LEU A 17 -22.93 3.06 5.23
C LEU A 17 -24.31 3.58 5.61
N HIS A 18 -25.28 2.69 5.87
CA HIS A 18 -26.62 3.10 6.30
C HIS A 18 -26.59 3.87 7.64
N LEU A 19 -25.75 3.45 8.60
CA LEU A 19 -25.60 4.15 9.87
C LEU A 19 -24.99 5.56 9.70
N LEU A 20 -24.03 5.71 8.80
CA LEU A 20 -23.40 7.01 8.50
C LEU A 20 -24.31 7.92 7.66
N TRP A 21 -25.09 7.32 6.75
CA TRP A 21 -25.96 8.02 5.81
C TRP A 21 -27.28 7.23 5.63
N PRO A 22 -28.30 7.49 6.47
CA PRO A 22 -29.56 6.72 6.44
C PRO A 22 -30.35 6.82 5.12
N LYS A 23 -30.19 7.92 4.38
CA LYS A 23 -30.83 8.15 3.08
C LYS A 23 -30.12 7.46 1.89
N ALA A 24 -28.97 6.82 2.10
CA ALA A 24 -28.22 6.21 1.00
C ALA A 24 -28.89 4.90 0.56
N ASP A 25 -29.00 4.67 -0.75
CA ASP A 25 -29.16 3.32 -1.26
C ASP A 25 -27.86 2.56 -1.03
N THR A 26 -27.95 1.46 -0.30
CA THR A 26 -26.77 0.64 0.05
C THR A 26 -26.57 -0.53 -0.90
N PHE A 27 -27.36 -0.63 -1.99
CA PHE A 27 -27.20 -1.69 -2.97
C PHE A 27 -25.78 -1.74 -3.55
N ALA A 28 -25.13 -2.90 -3.44
CA ALA A 28 -23.80 -3.13 -3.99
C ALA A 28 -23.93 -3.95 -5.28
N GLU A 29 -23.81 -3.29 -6.43
CA GLU A 29 -23.84 -3.95 -7.75
C GLU A 29 -22.66 -4.91 -7.94
N PHE A 30 -21.50 -4.56 -7.38
CA PHE A 30 -20.29 -5.37 -7.41
C PHE A 30 -19.65 -5.48 -6.03
N VAL A 31 -19.11 -6.65 -5.72
CA VAL A 31 -18.34 -6.91 -4.51
C VAL A 31 -17.00 -7.52 -4.90
N TRP A 32 -15.92 -6.89 -4.45
CA TRP A 32 -14.57 -7.38 -4.65
C TRP A 32 -13.74 -7.08 -3.41
N SER A 33 -12.59 -7.75 -3.30
CA SER A 33 -11.60 -7.43 -2.28
C SER A 33 -10.19 -7.53 -2.85
N GLY A 34 -9.31 -6.66 -2.35
CA GLY A 34 -7.89 -6.66 -2.65
C GLY A 34 -7.08 -7.23 -1.49
N ALA A 35 -5.85 -7.65 -1.79
CA ALA A 35 -4.85 -7.95 -0.79
C ALA A 35 -4.02 -6.70 -0.51
N PHE A 36 -3.70 -6.46 0.76
CA PHE A 36 -2.74 -5.43 1.16
C PHE A 36 -1.49 -6.10 1.70
N SER A 37 -0.35 -5.59 1.27
CA SER A 37 0.96 -5.90 1.85
C SER A 37 1.31 -4.77 2.82
N THR A 38 1.65 -5.14 4.05
CA THR A 38 2.06 -4.23 5.12
C THR A 38 3.46 -4.59 5.58
N THR A 39 4.22 -3.59 6.03
CA THR A 39 5.45 -3.77 6.78
C THR A 39 5.16 -3.71 8.29
N VAL A 40 6.15 -4.06 9.11
CA VAL A 40 6.01 -4.05 10.57
C VAL A 40 5.78 -2.63 11.12
N ASP A 41 6.41 -1.63 10.52
CA ASP A 41 6.33 -0.22 10.93
C ASP A 41 5.33 0.62 10.10
N GLY A 42 4.63 -0.01 9.16
CA GLY A 42 3.64 0.64 8.30
C GLY A 42 4.22 1.55 7.20
N LEU A 43 5.53 1.77 7.13
CA LEU A 43 6.18 2.52 6.06
C LEU A 43 6.55 1.59 4.89
N PRO A 44 6.41 2.03 3.63
CA PRO A 44 6.76 1.19 2.49
C PRO A 44 8.26 0.89 2.40
N LEU A 45 8.60 -0.17 1.67
CA LEU A 45 9.97 -0.50 1.30
C LEU A 45 10.16 -0.11 -0.17
N ILE A 46 11.02 0.88 -0.40
CA ILE A 46 11.28 1.52 -1.70
C ILE A 46 12.79 1.69 -1.85
N GLY A 47 13.35 1.13 -2.93
CA GLY A 47 14.74 1.37 -3.26
C GLY A 47 15.36 0.27 -4.08
N GLN A 48 16.69 0.30 -4.13
CA GLN A 48 17.47 -0.73 -4.81
C GLN A 48 17.44 -2.03 -3.99
N VAL A 49 17.28 -3.16 -4.66
CA VAL A 49 17.33 -4.47 -4.01
C VAL A 49 18.78 -4.79 -3.62
N PRO A 50 19.06 -5.10 -2.34
CA PRO A 50 20.43 -5.41 -1.88
C PRO A 50 21.08 -6.51 -2.74
N GLY A 51 22.33 -6.29 -3.14
CA GLY A 51 23.07 -7.21 -4.02
C GLY A 51 22.77 -7.11 -5.51
N HIS A 52 21.78 -6.30 -5.94
CA HIS A 52 21.39 -6.16 -7.34
C HIS A 52 21.47 -4.70 -7.83
N ARG A 53 22.47 -4.38 -8.66
CA ARG A 53 22.74 -3.00 -9.11
C ARG A 53 21.59 -2.33 -9.87
N HIS A 54 20.87 -3.09 -10.68
CA HIS A 54 19.87 -2.57 -11.63
C HIS A 54 18.44 -3.04 -11.30
N LEU A 55 18.21 -3.51 -10.08
CA LEU A 55 16.90 -3.95 -9.62
C LEU A 55 16.39 -3.01 -8.52
N PHE A 56 15.21 -2.46 -8.74
CA PHE A 56 14.52 -1.58 -7.80
C PHE A 56 13.16 -2.18 -7.46
N ALA A 57 12.74 -2.05 -6.22
CA ALA A 57 11.43 -2.50 -5.76
C ALA A 57 10.72 -1.43 -4.95
N ALA A 58 9.40 -1.49 -4.95
CA ALA A 58 8.54 -0.60 -4.19
C ALA A 58 7.27 -1.35 -3.77
N TYR A 59 7.18 -1.73 -2.49
CA TYR A 59 6.14 -2.61 -1.95
C TYR A 59 5.84 -2.32 -0.47
N GLY A 60 4.88 -3.05 0.11
CA GLY A 60 4.53 -2.90 1.53
C GLY A 60 3.76 -1.62 1.86
N TYR A 61 3.02 -1.06 0.90
CA TYR A 61 2.34 0.24 1.03
C TYR A 61 1.22 0.32 2.08
N GLY A 62 0.82 -0.79 2.69
CA GLY A 62 -0.18 -0.82 3.76
C GLY A 62 -1.56 -0.26 3.36
N GLY A 63 -1.95 -0.41 2.09
CA GLY A 63 -3.19 0.15 1.55
C GLY A 63 -3.09 1.61 1.07
N ASN A 64 -1.95 2.27 1.26
CA ASN A 64 -1.69 3.66 0.84
C ASN A 64 -0.94 3.75 -0.51
N GLY A 65 -1.14 2.75 -1.38
CA GLY A 65 -0.38 2.60 -2.62
C GLY A 65 -0.53 3.76 -3.61
N ILE A 66 -1.69 4.41 -3.66
CA ILE A 66 -1.89 5.59 -4.54
C ILE A 66 -0.92 6.71 -4.17
N THR A 67 -0.85 7.07 -2.88
CA THR A 67 0.04 8.12 -2.39
C THR A 67 1.51 7.72 -2.49
N PHE A 68 1.85 6.53 -2.00
CA PHE A 68 3.25 6.11 -1.93
C PHE A 68 3.84 5.70 -3.28
N SER A 69 3.04 5.26 -4.25
CA SER A 69 3.55 4.93 -5.59
C SER A 69 4.08 6.17 -6.32
N TYR A 70 3.43 7.33 -6.15
CA TYR A 70 3.93 8.59 -6.68
C TYR A 70 5.31 8.92 -6.09
N MET A 71 5.43 8.90 -4.76
CA MET A 71 6.70 9.11 -4.07
C MET A 71 7.76 8.08 -4.51
N ALA A 72 7.40 6.81 -4.59
CA ALA A 72 8.29 5.74 -5.02
C ALA A 72 8.81 5.96 -6.44
N SER A 73 7.96 6.41 -7.37
CA SER A 73 8.36 6.70 -8.75
C SER A 73 9.42 7.81 -8.81
N ALA A 74 9.23 8.88 -8.04
CA ALA A 74 10.18 9.98 -7.96
C ALA A 74 11.51 9.58 -7.29
N MET A 75 11.45 8.76 -6.24
CA MET A 75 12.63 8.22 -5.57
C MET A 75 13.43 7.30 -6.49
N ILE A 76 12.77 6.34 -7.13
CA ILE A 76 13.42 5.39 -8.05
C ILE A 76 14.02 6.12 -9.25
N GLY A 77 13.31 7.10 -9.82
CA GLY A 77 13.86 7.94 -10.90
C GLY A 77 15.17 8.64 -10.49
N GLN A 78 15.21 9.24 -9.30
CA GLN A 78 16.42 9.86 -8.76
C GLN A 78 17.52 8.85 -8.46
N LEU A 79 17.20 7.67 -7.91
CA LEU A 79 18.17 6.60 -7.69
C LEU A 79 18.81 6.12 -9.00
N ILE A 80 18.01 5.95 -10.06
CA ILE A 80 18.51 5.59 -11.40
C ILE A 80 19.42 6.68 -11.96
N ALA A 81 19.10 7.96 -11.72
CA ALA A 81 19.91 9.11 -12.12
C ALA A 81 21.18 9.32 -11.25
N GLY A 82 21.41 8.49 -10.23
CA GLY A 82 22.53 8.65 -9.29
C GLY A 82 22.35 9.79 -8.28
N GLN A 83 21.13 10.31 -8.11
CA GLN A 83 20.78 11.44 -7.26
C GLN A 83 20.16 10.99 -5.92
N ARG A 84 20.91 10.21 -5.12
CA ARG A 84 20.40 9.73 -3.82
C ARG A 84 20.21 10.89 -2.84
N GLN A 85 19.06 10.92 -2.16
CA GLN A 85 18.79 11.82 -1.04
C GLN A 85 18.93 11.09 0.30
N ALA A 86 19.35 11.79 1.35
CA ALA A 86 19.56 11.19 2.69
C ALA A 86 18.29 10.54 3.25
N TRP A 87 17.13 11.14 3.05
CA TRP A 87 15.87 10.63 3.59
C TRP A 87 15.39 9.33 2.91
N PHE A 88 15.98 8.92 1.78
CA PHE A 88 15.63 7.64 1.14
C PHE A 88 15.93 6.44 2.05
N ASP A 89 16.87 6.58 2.98
CA ASP A 89 17.24 5.53 3.95
C ASP A 89 16.05 5.10 4.83
N HIS A 90 15.11 6.01 5.09
CA HIS A 90 13.89 5.71 5.85
C HIS A 90 12.94 4.74 5.13
N PHE A 91 13.15 4.47 3.84
CA PHE A 91 12.35 3.57 3.03
C PHE A 91 13.17 2.43 2.42
N ALA A 92 14.49 2.39 2.64
CA ALA A 92 15.36 1.39 2.06
C ALA A 92 14.88 -0.04 2.37
N ILE A 93 15.06 -0.95 1.42
CA ILE A 93 14.55 -2.34 1.51
C ILE A 93 15.18 -3.09 2.70
N ASP A 94 16.42 -2.76 3.02
CA ASP A 94 17.24 -3.32 4.10
C ASP A 94 17.26 -2.46 5.37
N ARG A 95 16.38 -1.45 5.48
CA ARG A 95 16.29 -0.63 6.69
C ARG A 95 15.85 -1.47 7.89
N THR A 96 16.34 -1.08 9.07
CA THR A 96 15.73 -1.54 10.33
C THR A 96 14.35 -0.91 10.48
N PRO A 97 13.27 -1.69 10.71
CA PRO A 97 11.95 -1.14 10.93
C PRO A 97 11.93 -0.17 12.12
N VAL A 98 11.19 0.93 11.98
CA VAL A 98 11.00 1.88 13.09
C VAL A 98 9.92 1.33 14.01
N THR A 99 10.30 0.82 15.18
CA THR A 99 9.35 0.38 16.23
C THR A 99 8.83 1.54 17.07
#